data_AF-A0A832NL41-F1
#
_entry.id   AF-A0A832NL41-F1
#
_cell.length_a   1.000
_cell.length_b   1.000
_cell.length_c   1.000
_cell.angle_alpha   90.00
_cell.angle_beta   90.00
_cell.angle_gamma   90.00
#
_symmetry.space_group_name_H-M   'P 1'
#
loop_
_entity.id
_entity.type
_entity.pdbx_description
1 polymer ?
#
loop_
_entity_poly.entity_id
_entity_poly.type
_entity_poly.pdbx_seq_one_letter_code
_entity_poly.pdbx_strand_id
1 'polypeptide(L)'
;MSPLYVFSEKLEKLNLKSLVVLTALDSAIGLGWDYLKLCGHCENLELCLILSVSPLSPQNYLVNIVGLYVSVDENTQIDQKITLLFKHANYIVKQGRKVLFYVKRERLIGVYYTLCSSGEANWTNYEYPSSEELEYVSEEEHYD
;
A
#
# COMPACT_ATOMS: atom_id res chain seq x y z
N MET A 1 -18.01 11.76 18.12
CA MET A 1 -17.29 12.50 17.05
C MET A 1 -16.54 11.49 16.24
N SER A 2 -16.59 11.58 14.91
CA SER A 2 -15.83 10.68 14.02
C SER A 2 -14.35 11.06 14.03
N PRO A 3 -13.41 10.09 13.91
CA PRO A 3 -11.99 10.38 13.81
C PRO A 3 -11.68 11.26 12.61
N LEU A 4 -10.70 12.16 12.76
CA LEU A 4 -10.17 12.96 11.66
C LEU A 4 -8.87 12.33 11.16
N TYR A 5 -8.82 12.03 9.86
CA TYR A 5 -7.65 11.47 9.19
C TYR A 5 -6.89 12.55 8.43
N VAL A 6 -5.62 12.73 8.79
CA VAL A 6 -4.69 13.58 8.05
C VAL A 6 -3.82 12.68 7.19
N PHE A 7 -4.07 12.70 5.88
CA PHE A 7 -3.26 12.02 4.89
C PHE A 7 -2.11 12.94 4.48
N SER A 8 -0.87 12.42 4.41
CA SER A 8 0.25 13.21 3.88
C SER A 8 -0.02 13.71 2.45
N GLU A 9 0.45 14.90 2.06
CA GLU A 9 0.06 15.62 0.83
C GLU A 9 0.23 14.85 -0.50
N LYS A 10 1.03 13.77 -0.53
CA LYS A 10 1.31 13.03 -1.78
C LYS A 10 0.20 12.07 -2.23
N LEU A 11 -0.96 12.03 -1.55
CA LEU A 11 -1.91 10.90 -1.66
C LEU A 11 -3.27 11.23 -2.31
N GLU A 12 -3.45 12.44 -2.84
CA GLU A 12 -4.78 12.93 -3.27
C GLU A 12 -5.46 12.08 -4.36
N LYS A 13 -4.70 11.37 -5.21
CA LYS A 13 -5.26 10.52 -6.29
C LYS A 13 -5.24 9.02 -6.00
N LEU A 14 -4.93 8.62 -4.76
CA LEU A 14 -5.00 7.21 -4.35
C LEU A 14 -6.40 6.81 -3.87
N ASN A 15 -7.38 7.70 -3.97
CA ASN A 15 -8.75 7.52 -3.49
C ASN A 15 -8.84 7.01 -2.04
N LEU A 16 -7.91 7.43 -1.18
CA LEU A 16 -7.87 7.01 0.22
C LEU A 16 -8.97 7.64 1.09
N LYS A 17 -9.82 8.48 0.50
CA LYS A 17 -11.01 9.04 1.15
C LYS A 17 -12.27 8.22 0.87
N SER A 18 -12.15 7.07 0.19
CA SER A 18 -13.29 6.19 -0.04
C SER A 18 -13.82 5.63 1.28
N LEU A 19 -15.13 5.31 1.32
CA LEU A 19 -15.77 4.75 2.51
C LEU A 19 -15.09 3.48 3.01
N VAL A 20 -14.59 2.65 2.08
CA VAL A 20 -13.87 1.40 2.40
C VAL A 20 -12.58 1.72 3.14
N VAL A 21 -11.79 2.69 2.67
CA VAL A 21 -10.53 3.08 3.34
C VAL A 21 -10.80 3.65 4.73
N LEU A 22 -11.81 4.52 4.86
CA LEU A 22 -12.18 5.10 6.15
C LEU A 22 -12.63 4.03 7.15
N THR A 23 -13.42 3.06 6.69
CA THR A 23 -13.86 1.91 7.51
C THR A 23 -12.69 1.02 7.93
N ALA A 24 -11.74 0.81 7.03
CA ALA A 24 -10.52 0.06 7.32
C ALA A 24 -9.66 0.77 8.37
N LEU A 25 -9.53 2.10 8.29
CA LEU A 25 -8.81 2.91 9.27
C LEU A 25 -9.51 2.90 10.64
N ASP A 26 -10.84 3.06 10.67
CA ASP A 26 -11.63 2.99 11.93
C ASP A 26 -11.42 1.62 12.60
N SER A 27 -11.41 0.55 11.81
CA SER A 27 -11.21 -0.82 12.29
C SER A 27 -9.79 -1.04 12.81
N ALA A 28 -8.78 -0.57 12.08
CA ALA A 28 -7.38 -0.64 12.49
C ALA A 28 -7.16 0.07 13.84
N ILE A 29 -7.71 1.28 14.01
CA ILE A 29 -7.65 2.01 15.28
C ILE A 29 -8.36 1.25 16.40
N GLY A 30 -9.56 0.73 16.15
CA GLY A 30 -10.32 -0.04 17.13
C GLY A 30 -9.61 -1.33 17.58
N LEU A 31 -8.76 -1.89 16.72
CA LEU A 31 -7.92 -3.06 17.00
C LEU A 31 -6.54 -2.71 17.55
N GLY A 32 -6.18 -1.43 17.62
CA GLY A 32 -4.88 -0.97 18.09
C GLY A 32 -3.73 -1.27 17.11
N TRP A 33 -4.00 -1.28 15.81
CA TRP A 33 -3.00 -1.53 14.78
C TRP A 33 -2.27 -0.24 14.38
N ASP A 34 -0.94 -0.26 14.48
CA ASP A 34 -0.08 0.82 13.99
C ASP A 34 0.10 0.79 12.46
N TYR A 35 -0.24 -0.33 11.84
CA TYR A 35 -0.14 -0.55 10.40
C TYR A 35 -1.39 -1.19 9.82
N LEU A 36 -1.70 -0.84 8.59
CA LEU A 36 -2.83 -1.34 7.83
C LEU A 36 -2.37 -1.69 6.42
N LYS A 37 -2.63 -2.93 6.00
CA LYS A 37 -2.54 -3.30 4.59
C LYS A 37 -3.90 -3.11 3.95
N LEU A 38 -3.97 -2.25 2.93
CA LEU A 38 -5.17 -1.97 2.17
C LEU A 38 -4.99 -2.47 0.74
N CYS A 39 -5.79 -3.45 0.34
CA CYS A 39 -5.68 -4.12 -0.95
C CYS A 39 -6.85 -3.79 -1.87
N GLY A 40 -6.55 -3.69 -3.16
CA GLY A 40 -7.50 -3.37 -4.20
C GLY A 40 -7.00 -3.80 -5.56
N HIS A 41 -7.79 -3.48 -6.58
CA HIS A 41 -7.47 -3.82 -7.95
C HIS A 41 -7.38 -2.59 -8.83
N CYS A 42 -6.46 -2.67 -9.78
CA CYS A 42 -6.33 -1.69 -10.85
C CYS A 42 -6.13 -2.44 -12.15
N GLU A 43 -7.14 -2.35 -13.03
CA GLU A 43 -7.26 -3.25 -14.18
C GLU A 43 -7.15 -4.73 -13.73
N ASN A 44 -6.12 -5.44 -14.17
CA ASN A 44 -5.88 -6.85 -13.86
C ASN A 44 -4.82 -7.05 -12.77
N LEU A 45 -4.34 -5.98 -12.14
CA LEU A 45 -3.32 -6.04 -11.10
C LEU A 45 -3.95 -5.89 -9.71
N GLU A 46 -3.50 -6.71 -8.78
CA GLU A 46 -3.81 -6.56 -7.35
C GLU A 46 -2.71 -5.68 -6.73
N LEU A 47 -3.11 -4.59 -6.09
CA LEU A 47 -2.21 -3.64 -5.43
C LEU A 47 -2.58 -3.56 -3.96
N CYS A 48 -1.57 -3.51 -3.10
CA CYS A 48 -1.75 -3.37 -1.67
C CYS A 48 -0.85 -2.27 -1.13
N LEU A 49 -1.46 -1.26 -0.52
CA LEU A 49 -0.75 -0.21 0.20
C LEU A 49 -0.56 -0.63 1.64
N ILE A 50 0.65 -0.44 2.14
CA ILE A 50 0.94 -0.52 3.57
C ILE A 50 0.91 0.91 4.09
N LEU A 51 -0.01 1.15 5.01
CA LEU A 51 -0.22 2.43 5.67
C LEU A 51 0.25 2.32 7.12
N SER A 52 0.89 3.37 7.63
CA SER A 52 1.07 3.55 9.07
C SER A 52 0.00 4.49 9.60
N VAL A 53 -0.56 4.17 10.75
CA VAL A 53 -1.57 4.98 11.44
C VAL A 53 -1.00 5.39 12.79
N SER A 54 -0.87 6.68 13.05
CA SER A 54 -0.29 7.18 14.29
C SER A 54 -1.16 8.28 14.90
N PRO A 55 -1.43 8.25 16.22
CA PRO A 55 -2.23 9.29 16.86
C PRO A 55 -1.47 10.62 16.89
N LEU A 56 -2.12 11.69 16.45
CA LEU A 56 -1.66 13.07 16.63
C LEU A 56 -2.31 13.70 17.88
N SER A 57 -3.54 13.30 18.17
CA SER A 57 -4.33 13.70 19.35
C SER A 57 -5.42 12.65 19.60
N PRO A 58 -6.22 12.75 20.68
CA PRO A 58 -7.27 11.76 20.98
C PRO A 58 -8.30 11.48 19.87
N GLN A 59 -8.42 12.35 18.86
CA GLN A 59 -9.35 12.17 17.73
C GLN A 59 -8.71 12.42 16.36
N ASN A 60 -7.42 12.72 16.30
CA ASN A 60 -6.71 13.03 15.07
C ASN A 60 -5.63 11.98 14.82
N TYR A 61 -5.61 11.40 13.61
CA TYR A 61 -4.64 10.39 13.23
C TYR A 61 -3.89 10.82 11.97
N LEU A 62 -2.58 10.65 12.00
CA LEU A 62 -1.72 10.77 10.83
C LEU A 62 -1.71 9.43 10.10
N VAL A 63 -2.01 9.46 8.81
CA VAL A 63 -1.93 8.29 7.93
C VAL A 63 -0.82 8.54 6.91
N ASN A 64 0.23 7.72 6.94
CA ASN A 64 1.31 7.75 5.97
C ASN A 64 1.32 6.47 5.15
N ILE A 65 1.82 6.56 3.92
CA ILE A 65 2.14 5.37 3.15
C ILE A 65 3.57 4.96 3.45
N VAL A 66 3.72 3.69 3.80
CA VAL A 66 4.99 3.02 4.05
C VAL A 66 5.48 2.37 2.76
N GLY A 67 4.60 1.65 2.06
CA GLY A 67 4.97 0.96 0.84
C GLY A 67 3.79 0.48 0.03
N LEU A 68 4.11 -0.08 -1.12
CA LEU A 68 3.18 -0.68 -2.06
C LEU A 68 3.74 -2.06 -2.36
N TYR A 69 2.90 -3.08 -2.39
CA TYR A 69 3.23 -4.26 -3.17
C TYR A 69 2.20 -4.51 -4.26
N VAL A 70 2.66 -5.15 -5.31
CA VAL A 70 1.85 -5.54 -6.45
C VAL A 70 1.96 -7.04 -6.64
N SER A 71 0.82 -7.70 -6.66
CA SER A 71 0.72 -9.14 -6.85
C SER A 71 0.33 -9.45 -8.29
N VAL A 72 1.10 -10.32 -8.94
CA VAL A 72 0.79 -10.84 -10.29
C VAL A 72 0.89 -12.35 -10.32
N ASP A 73 0.17 -13.00 -11.23
CA ASP A 73 0.30 -14.45 -11.44
C ASP A 73 1.68 -14.77 -12.03
N GLU A 74 2.27 -15.91 -11.66
CA GLU A 74 3.58 -16.35 -12.15
C GLU A 74 3.63 -16.55 -13.67
N ASN A 75 2.48 -16.75 -14.31
CA ASN A 75 2.34 -16.90 -15.76
C ASN A 75 2.00 -15.58 -16.47
N THR A 76 1.99 -14.46 -15.75
CA THR A 76 1.72 -13.14 -16.33
C THR A 76 2.79 -12.82 -17.39
N GLN A 77 2.36 -12.47 -18.59
CA GLN A 77 3.27 -12.05 -19.65
C GLN A 77 4.03 -10.80 -19.22
N ILE A 78 5.35 -10.80 -19.42
CA ILE A 78 6.19 -9.64 -19.12
C ILE A 78 5.94 -8.57 -20.19
N ASP A 79 5.19 -7.53 -19.79
CA ASP A 79 4.93 -6.33 -20.58
C ASP A 79 5.64 -5.11 -19.98
N GLN A 80 5.28 -3.91 -20.44
CA GLN A 80 5.87 -2.66 -19.92
C GLN A 80 5.54 -2.40 -18.45
N LYS A 81 4.34 -2.76 -17.97
CA LYS A 81 3.94 -2.58 -16.56
C LYS A 81 4.72 -3.53 -15.66
N ILE A 82 4.86 -4.79 -16.05
CA ILE A 82 5.66 -5.78 -15.31
C ILE A 82 7.15 -5.40 -15.34
N THR A 83 7.67 -4.94 -16.48
CA THR A 83 9.07 -4.46 -16.59
C THR A 83 9.32 -3.27 -15.65
N LEU A 84 8.35 -2.37 -15.51
CA LEU A 84 8.43 -1.25 -14.57
C LEU A 84 8.45 -1.73 -13.12
N LEU A 85 7.67 -2.75 -12.76
CA LEU A 85 7.74 -3.37 -11.43
C LEU A 85 9.14 -3.94 -11.16
N PHE A 86 9.72 -4.71 -12.10
CA PHE A 86 11.08 -5.23 -11.97
C PHE A 86 12.12 -4.12 -11.75
N LYS A 87 11.96 -2.97 -12.41
CA LYS A 87 12.89 -1.84 -12.30
C LYS A 87 12.81 -1.12 -10.96
N HIS A 88 11.62 -1.02 -10.39
CA HIS A 88 11.37 -0.16 -9.23
C HIS A 88 11.21 -0.91 -7.91
N ALA A 89 10.91 -2.21 -7.96
CA ALA A 89 10.80 -3.05 -6.78
C ALA A 89 12.12 -3.12 -6.01
N ASN A 90 12.01 -3.05 -4.69
CA ASN A 90 13.07 -3.27 -3.73
C ASN A 90 13.22 -4.77 -3.43
N TYR A 91 12.10 -5.48 -3.33
CA TYR A 91 12.04 -6.92 -3.12
C TYR A 91 11.08 -7.57 -4.09
N ILE A 92 11.43 -8.75 -4.57
CA ILE A 92 10.59 -9.57 -5.43
C ILE A 92 10.51 -10.96 -4.80
N VAL A 93 9.31 -11.37 -4.41
CA VAL A 93 9.09 -12.60 -3.66
C VAL A 93 8.10 -13.49 -4.41
N LYS A 94 8.42 -14.78 -4.53
CA LYS A 94 7.46 -15.78 -5.02
C LYS A 94 6.66 -16.33 -3.84
N GLN A 95 5.34 -16.23 -3.91
CA GLN A 95 4.43 -16.80 -2.92
C GLN A 95 3.38 -17.67 -3.63
N GLY A 96 3.55 -18.98 -3.58
CA GLY A 96 2.71 -19.92 -4.33
C GLY A 96 2.79 -19.64 -5.83
N ARG A 97 1.63 -19.35 -6.46
CA ARG A 97 1.51 -18.99 -7.88
C ARG A 97 1.60 -17.49 -8.14
N LYS A 98 1.87 -16.68 -7.11
CA LYS A 98 1.98 -15.23 -7.23
C LYS A 98 3.44 -14.79 -7.15
N VAL A 99 3.77 -13.72 -7.86
CA VAL A 99 5.00 -12.96 -7.71
C VAL A 99 4.62 -11.59 -7.14
N LEU A 100 5.22 -11.26 -6.00
CA LEU A 100 4.98 -10.03 -5.27
C LEU A 100 6.14 -9.07 -5.50
N PHE A 101 5.83 -7.85 -5.92
CA PHE A 101 6.79 -6.77 -6.14
C PHE A 101 6.60 -5.72 -5.07
N TYR A 102 7.54 -5.60 -4.13
CA TYR A 102 7.51 -4.59 -3.06
C TYR A 102 8.23 -3.33 -3.49
N VAL A 103 7.58 -2.19 -3.34
CA VAL A 103 8.05 -0.87 -3.74
C VAL A 103 7.99 0.06 -2.52
N LYS A 104 9.15 0.58 -2.12
CA LYS A 104 9.27 1.55 -1.02
C LYS A 104 8.63 2.90 -1.37
N ARG A 105 8.34 3.68 -0.31
CA ARG A 105 7.62 4.96 -0.35
C ARG A 105 8.14 5.95 -1.39
N GLU A 106 9.45 6.03 -1.62
CA GLU A 106 10.09 7.05 -2.45
C GLU A 106 9.73 6.89 -3.93
N ARG A 107 9.50 5.64 -4.37
CA ARG A 107 9.17 5.30 -5.77
C ARG A 107 7.67 5.03 -5.97
N LEU A 108 6.96 4.80 -4.87
CA LEU A 108 5.59 4.33 -4.85
C LEU A 108 4.62 5.14 -5.71
N ILE A 109 4.65 6.47 -5.56
CA ILE A 109 3.67 7.34 -6.24
C ILE A 109 3.80 7.22 -7.76
N GLY A 110 5.03 7.24 -8.28
CA GLY A 110 5.28 7.08 -9.73
C GLY A 110 4.89 5.70 -10.24
N VAL A 111 5.19 4.65 -9.47
CA VAL A 111 4.79 3.27 -9.80
C VAL A 111 3.27 3.14 -9.83
N TYR A 112 2.58 3.58 -8.77
CA TYR A 112 1.12 3.51 -8.68
C TYR A 112 0.45 4.17 -9.89
N TYR A 113 0.84 5.41 -10.24
CA TYR A 113 0.22 6.11 -11.38
C TYR A 113 0.46 5.42 -12.72
N THR A 114 1.59 4.72 -12.85
CA THR A 114 1.88 4.01 -14.09
C THR A 114 1.06 2.72 -14.21
N LEU A 115 0.88 2.01 -13.10
CA LEU A 115 0.05 0.80 -13.07
C LEU A 115 -1.44 1.15 -13.23
N CYS A 116 -1.85 2.26 -12.61
CA CYS A 116 -3.21 2.79 -12.58
C CYS A 116 -3.44 3.94 -13.56
N SER A 117 -2.86 3.89 -14.76
CA SER A 117 -2.99 4.97 -15.74
C SER A 117 -4.43 5.18 -16.25
N SER A 118 -5.30 4.17 -16.13
CA SER A 118 -6.68 4.18 -16.62
C SER A 118 -7.71 4.62 -15.58
N GLY A 119 -7.33 4.79 -14.31
CA GLY A 119 -8.26 5.13 -13.24
C GLY A 119 -7.66 4.96 -11.84
N GLU A 120 -8.51 4.99 -10.83
CA GLU A 120 -8.09 4.77 -9.43
C GLU A 120 -8.21 3.30 -9.05
N ALA A 121 -7.41 2.85 -8.08
CA ALA A 121 -7.55 1.52 -7.52
C ALA A 121 -8.91 1.38 -6.82
N ASN A 122 -9.59 0.28 -7.07
CA ASN A 122 -10.78 -0.11 -6.34
C ASN A 122 -10.36 -0.89 -5.09
N TRP A 123 -10.35 -0.22 -3.93
CA TRP A 123 -9.99 -0.82 -2.64
C TRP A 123 -11.12 -1.73 -2.15
N THR A 124 -10.80 -2.99 -1.87
CA THR A 124 -11.80 -4.03 -1.57
C THR A 124 -11.57 -4.76 -0.26
N ASN A 125 -10.33 -4.81 0.23
CA ASN A 125 -10.00 -5.56 1.44
C ASN A 125 -8.95 -4.84 2.28
N TYR A 126 -8.91 -5.17 3.56
CA TYR A 126 -7.86 -4.73 4.47
C TYR A 126 -7.52 -5.81 5.50
N GLU A 127 -6.25 -5.82 5.93
CA GLU A 127 -5.76 -6.69 6.99
C GLU A 127 -4.52 -6.10 7.65
N TYR A 128 -4.03 -6.74 8.70
CA TYR A 128 -2.73 -6.38 9.29
C TYR A 128 -1.61 -6.92 8.38
N PRO A 129 -0.59 -6.12 8.02
CA PRO A 129 0.54 -6.60 7.24
C PRO A 129 1.38 -7.61 8.03
N SER A 130 1.98 -8.59 7.34
CA SER A 130 2.91 -9.52 8.00
C SER A 130 4.22 -8.82 8.40
N SER A 131 4.97 -9.45 9.30
CA SER A 131 6.29 -8.94 9.72
C SER A 131 7.25 -8.82 8.53
N GLU A 132 7.27 -9.81 7.64
CA GLU A 132 8.12 -9.77 6.43
C GLU A 132 7.68 -8.65 5.47
N GLU A 133 6.37 -8.42 5.32
CA GLU A 133 5.86 -7.33 4.49
C GLU A 133 6.34 -5.97 4.98
N LEU A 134 6.34 -5.76 6.30
CA LEU A 134 6.86 -4.54 6.93
C LEU A 134 8.37 -4.40 6.71
N GLU A 135 9.15 -5.46 6.87
CA GLU A 135 10.59 -5.46 6.61
C GLU A 135 10.90 -5.04 5.16
N TYR A 136 10.19 -5.60 4.17
CA TYR A 136 10.43 -5.30 2.76
C TYR A 136 10.15 -3.85 2.36
N VAL A 137 9.22 -3.18 3.06
CA VAL A 137 8.88 -1.78 2.78
C VAL A 137 9.52 -0.79 3.74
N SER A 138 10.05 -1.24 4.87
CA SER A 138 10.72 -0.38 5.85
C SER A 138 12.02 0.19 5.28
N GLU A 139 12.31 1.44 5.63
CA GLU A 139 13.66 2.00 5.50
C GLU A 139 14.50 1.36 6.61
N GLU A 140 15.49 0.53 6.26
CA GLU A 140 16.52 0.15 7.23
C GLU A 140 17.29 1.42 7.58
N GLU A 141 16.96 2.09 8.69
CA GLU A 141 17.92 2.90 9.40
C GLU A 141 18.82 1.96 10.20
N HIS A 142 19.82 1.36 9.53
CA HIS A 142 21.01 0.91 10.23
C HIS A 142 21.75 2.17 10.72
N TYR A 143 21.49 2.58 11.95
CA TYR A 143 22.43 3.42 12.70
C TYR A 143 23.51 2.48 13.25
N ASP A 144 24.68 2.48 12.59
CA ASP A 144 25.94 2.03 13.19
C ASP A 144 26.37 2.97 14.34
#